data_AF-A0AAJ8BTQ2-F1
#
_entry.id   AF-A0AAJ8BTQ2-F1
#
_cell.length_a   1.000
_cell.length_b   1.000
_cell.length_c   1.000
_cell.angle_alpha   90.00
_cell.angle_beta   90.00
_cell.angle_gamma   90.00
#
_symmetry.space_group_name_H-M   'P 1'
#
loop_
_entity.id
_entity.type
_entity.pdbx_description
1 polymer ?
#
loop_
_entity_poly.entity_id
_entity_poly.type
_entity_poly.pdbx_seq_one_letter_code
_entity_poly.pdbx_strand_id
1 'polypeptide(L)'
;MRSDKLLVLAGLASYALALPTKDLDPRTFGLVAEILTDLGEDLTGFIEALLGGGVKSSASLLTGISAQAAAVLEGGALGCTAGKIEASARAELAAWIRAHASFDASLKSSLLAWCEGEDSATLSVDVRAGLALFIPTCAEVAAKGDIYVTVDGIFSVSELEAAVVLSSSFQSTLSTFLSGSVGVELDADIKAGLSLCAGGGVVADLASDIEASLKVWLSGSECSLSASLKAAVLAWLEGKASVSGVVTIGTVPTAGLTTVSVGAAINALVETSGALTASAQAYLSAFLKSSLAADIEADVKVVLEACISGKLATSVSADARAALAVWLSGDSCQLGVELKAVLYFWLSFALSGDVTVDLSTDIITELETFITGTIDTLIGVNISGVLSLLLSGESLASLSLESRAELSAVIGGCAGVDISSSIEIIVIEWLTGCSIPGGPSIGSGSGSSSGSSF
;
A
#
# COMPACT_ATOMS: atom_id res chain seq x y z
N MET A 1 37.78 -7.38 2.43
CA MET A 1 37.31 -6.61 3.60
C MET A 1 35.78 -6.55 3.62
N ARG A 2 35.11 -7.72 3.71
CA ARG A 2 33.66 -7.88 3.49
C ARG A 2 32.98 -8.72 4.59
N SER A 3 33.58 -8.81 5.78
CA SER A 3 33.08 -9.62 6.90
C SER A 3 32.53 -8.82 8.07
N ASP A 4 32.84 -7.51 8.19
CA ASP A 4 32.55 -6.79 9.44
C ASP A 4 31.10 -6.26 9.51
N LYS A 5 30.43 -6.03 8.37
CA LYS A 5 29.03 -5.56 8.36
C LYS A 5 27.99 -6.65 8.66
N LEU A 6 28.26 -7.90 8.25
CA LEU A 6 27.39 -9.06 8.57
C LEU A 6 27.51 -9.48 10.03
N LEU A 7 28.68 -9.30 10.65
CA LEU A 7 28.88 -9.57 12.08
C LEU A 7 28.24 -8.51 12.99
N VAL A 8 28.10 -7.26 12.52
CA VAL A 8 27.38 -6.19 13.24
C VAL A 8 25.86 -6.38 13.15
N LEU A 9 25.32 -6.80 11.99
CA LEU A 9 23.90 -7.14 11.84
C LEU A 9 23.51 -8.43 12.58
N ALA A 10 24.35 -9.47 12.55
CA ALA A 10 24.16 -10.68 13.37
C ALA A 10 24.36 -10.38 14.87
N GLY A 11 25.19 -9.40 15.22
CA GLY A 11 25.35 -8.88 16.56
C GLY A 11 24.08 -8.19 17.08
N LEU A 12 23.47 -7.31 16.29
CA LEU A 12 22.21 -6.63 16.64
C LEU A 12 21.03 -7.60 16.78
N ALA A 13 20.93 -8.60 15.91
CA ALA A 13 19.91 -9.66 16.03
C ALA A 13 20.14 -10.57 17.25
N SER A 14 21.39 -10.78 17.67
CA SER A 14 21.71 -11.57 18.87
C SER A 14 21.53 -10.79 20.17
N TYR A 15 21.63 -9.46 20.16
CA TYR A 15 21.35 -8.62 21.33
C TYR A 15 19.86 -8.54 21.68
N ALA A 16 18.96 -8.74 20.71
CA ALA A 16 17.52 -8.87 20.97
C ALA A 16 17.15 -10.21 21.66
N LEU A 17 18.00 -11.24 21.55
CA LEU A 17 17.75 -12.59 22.09
C LEU A 17 18.58 -12.94 23.34
N ALA A 18 19.40 -12.02 23.86
CA ALA A 18 20.32 -12.27 24.97
C ALA A 18 20.25 -11.22 26.11
N LEU A 19 19.08 -10.65 26.39
CA LEU A 19 18.88 -9.90 27.63
C LEU A 19 18.70 -10.88 28.81
N PRO A 20 19.42 -10.69 29.94
CA PRO A 20 19.28 -11.55 31.12
C PRO A 20 17.87 -11.44 31.70
N THR A 21 17.19 -12.57 31.87
CA THR A 21 15.86 -12.68 32.49
C THR A 21 15.87 -12.57 34.02
N LYS A 22 16.80 -11.83 34.63
CA LYS A 22 16.80 -11.63 36.10
C LYS A 22 17.23 -10.23 36.56
N ASP A 23 16.34 -9.68 37.39
CA ASP A 23 16.49 -8.57 38.34
C ASP A 23 17.05 -7.26 37.79
N LEU A 24 16.18 -6.52 37.09
CA LEU A 24 16.37 -5.08 36.84
C LEU A 24 15.63 -4.28 37.92
N ASP A 25 16.37 -3.35 38.54
CA ASP A 25 15.95 -2.52 39.68
C ASP A 25 14.66 -1.72 39.38
N PRO A 26 13.60 -1.81 40.22
CA PRO A 26 12.34 -1.08 40.05
C PRO A 26 12.49 0.45 39.99
N ARG A 27 13.61 1.00 40.47
CA ARG A 27 13.80 2.46 40.55
C ARG A 27 14.17 3.12 39.22
N THR A 28 14.68 2.36 38.25
CA THR A 28 15.04 2.88 36.93
C THR A 28 13.82 2.94 35.98
N PHE A 29 12.78 2.16 36.26
CA PHE A 29 11.51 2.17 35.52
C PHE A 29 10.50 3.22 36.01
N GLY A 30 10.69 3.78 37.21
CA GLY A 30 9.83 4.84 37.73
C GLY A 30 9.87 6.15 36.92
N LEU A 31 10.85 6.30 36.03
CA LEU A 31 11.03 7.44 35.13
C LEU A 31 10.72 7.12 33.65
N VAL A 32 10.35 5.87 33.33
CA VAL A 32 10.07 5.40 31.94
C VAL A 32 8.57 5.08 31.76
N ALA A 33 7.75 5.41 32.76
CA ALA A 33 6.33 5.06 32.81
C ALA A 33 5.40 6.06 32.11
N GLU A 34 5.89 7.20 31.61
CA GLU A 34 5.09 8.21 30.88
C GLU A 34 5.86 8.65 29.64
N ILE A 35 5.65 8.02 28.48
CA ILE A 35 6.32 8.45 27.24
C ILE A 35 5.38 8.53 26.03
N LEU A 36 4.21 7.90 26.05
CA LEU A 36 3.17 8.17 25.05
C LEU A 36 2.16 9.11 25.69
N THR A 37 2.24 10.40 25.33
CA THR A 37 1.23 11.39 25.69
C THR A 37 -0.12 11.06 25.03
N ASP A 38 -1.21 11.59 25.59
CA ASP A 38 -2.59 11.38 25.13
C ASP A 38 -2.71 11.64 23.62
N LEU A 39 -3.02 10.60 22.83
CA LEU A 39 -3.22 10.72 21.37
C LEU A 39 -4.33 11.71 20.98
N GLY A 40 -5.26 11.99 21.89
CA GLY A 40 -6.33 12.99 21.74
C GLY A 40 -5.94 14.41 22.14
N GLU A 41 -4.85 14.62 22.89
CA GLU A 41 -4.39 15.97 23.30
C GLU A 41 -3.01 16.38 22.74
N ASP A 42 -2.09 15.43 22.52
CA ASP A 42 -0.71 15.68 22.07
C ASP A 42 -0.23 14.65 21.04
N LEU A 43 -0.93 14.61 19.89
CA LEU A 43 -0.52 13.80 18.74
C LEU A 43 0.90 14.17 18.22
N THR A 44 1.33 15.43 18.38
CA THR A 44 2.67 15.87 17.95
C THR A 44 3.77 15.23 18.80
N GLY A 45 3.67 15.29 20.13
CA GLY A 45 4.65 14.66 21.02
C GLY A 45 4.70 13.13 20.85
N PHE A 46 3.55 12.50 20.58
CA PHE A 46 3.49 11.08 20.23
C PHE A 46 4.30 10.75 18.97
N ILE A 47 4.12 11.52 17.89
CA ILE A 47 4.84 11.33 16.62
C ILE A 47 6.34 11.52 16.83
N GLU A 48 6.75 12.53 17.60
CA GLU A 48 8.16 12.76 17.94
C GLU A 48 8.76 11.58 18.71
N ALA A 49 8.03 11.03 19.68
CA ALA A 49 8.49 9.91 20.47
C ALA A 49 8.68 8.64 19.63
N LEU A 50 7.78 8.39 18.67
CA LEU A 50 7.80 7.17 17.86
C LEU A 50 8.78 7.25 16.68
N LEU A 51 8.81 8.38 15.96
CA LEU A 51 9.62 8.56 14.76
C LEU A 51 10.99 9.20 15.03
N GLY A 52 11.10 10.05 16.05
CA GLY A 52 12.33 10.80 16.39
C GLY A 52 13.42 9.99 17.09
N GLY A 53 13.38 8.65 17.01
CA GLY A 53 14.36 7.78 17.64
C GLY A 53 14.19 7.60 19.16
N GLY A 54 12.97 7.72 19.67
CA GLY A 54 12.65 7.39 21.06
C GLY A 54 12.92 5.93 21.44
N VAL A 55 12.80 5.62 22.73
CA VAL A 55 13.27 4.36 23.35
C VAL A 55 12.53 3.09 22.85
N LYS A 56 11.42 3.21 22.12
CA LYS A 56 10.54 2.10 21.72
C LYS A 56 10.04 2.24 20.28
N SER A 57 10.28 1.22 19.44
CA SER A 57 9.65 1.08 18.11
C SER A 57 8.18 0.64 18.22
N SER A 58 7.40 0.80 17.15
CA SER A 58 6.01 0.31 17.05
C SER A 58 5.88 -1.16 17.46
N ALA A 59 6.76 -2.01 16.95
CA ALA A 59 6.82 -3.44 17.29
C ALA A 59 7.06 -3.68 18.80
N SER A 60 7.89 -2.86 19.44
CA SER A 60 8.13 -2.98 20.89
C SER A 60 6.95 -2.51 21.73
N LEU A 61 6.14 -1.57 21.23
CA LEU A 61 4.90 -1.11 21.87
C LEU A 61 3.79 -2.15 21.76
N LEU A 62 3.74 -2.89 20.66
CA LEU A 62 2.73 -3.93 20.42
C LEU A 62 3.18 -5.32 20.89
N THR A 63 4.23 -5.42 21.70
CA THR A 63 4.74 -6.71 22.16
C THR A 63 3.67 -7.51 22.92
N GLY A 64 3.51 -8.78 22.52
CA GLY A 64 2.55 -9.71 23.12
C GLY A 64 1.11 -9.54 22.64
N ILE A 65 0.86 -8.69 21.64
CA ILE A 65 -0.45 -8.64 20.96
C ILE A 65 -0.63 -9.92 20.12
N SER A 66 -1.82 -10.51 20.18
CA SER A 66 -2.23 -11.61 19.30
C SER A 66 -2.52 -11.11 17.88
N ALA A 67 -2.51 -11.99 16.88
CA ALA A 67 -2.98 -11.67 15.52
C ALA A 67 -4.40 -11.08 15.49
N GLN A 68 -5.34 -11.67 16.25
CA GLN A 68 -6.72 -11.20 16.30
C GLN A 68 -6.81 -9.78 16.92
N ALA A 69 -6.21 -9.56 18.09
CA ALA A 69 -6.18 -8.23 18.70
C ALA A 69 -5.46 -7.17 17.83
N ALA A 70 -4.40 -7.55 17.10
CA ALA A 70 -3.72 -6.66 16.16
C ALA A 70 -4.66 -6.24 15.01
N ALA A 71 -5.38 -7.21 14.43
CA ALA A 71 -6.39 -6.95 13.40
C ALA A 71 -7.52 -6.03 13.91
N VAL A 72 -7.95 -6.20 15.16
CA VAL A 72 -8.96 -5.32 15.78
C VAL A 72 -8.41 -3.90 15.97
N LEU A 73 -7.16 -3.76 16.40
CA LEU A 73 -6.52 -2.45 16.59
C LEU A 73 -6.36 -1.72 15.25
N GLU A 74 -5.94 -2.45 14.21
CA GLU A 74 -5.90 -1.95 12.83
C GLU A 74 -7.28 -1.52 12.34
N GLY A 75 -8.31 -2.36 12.52
CA GLY A 75 -9.68 -2.02 12.13
C GLY A 75 -10.20 -0.77 12.82
N GLY A 76 -9.87 -0.57 14.11
CA GLY A 76 -10.13 0.67 14.83
C GLY A 76 -9.42 1.87 14.21
N ALA A 77 -8.13 1.75 13.90
CA ALA A 77 -7.34 2.80 13.24
C ALA A 77 -7.92 3.18 11.86
N LEU A 78 -8.35 2.17 11.11
CA LEU A 78 -9.05 2.30 9.82
C LEU A 78 -10.33 3.13 9.92
N GLY A 79 -10.98 3.10 11.09
CA GLY A 79 -12.27 3.74 11.35
C GLY A 79 -13.45 2.79 11.24
N CYS A 80 -13.25 1.48 11.39
CA CYS A 80 -14.35 0.53 11.50
C CYS A 80 -15.25 0.91 12.68
N THR A 81 -16.56 0.83 12.48
CA THR A 81 -17.49 0.86 13.61
C THR A 81 -17.34 -0.43 14.41
N ALA A 82 -17.56 -0.38 15.72
CA ALA A 82 -17.39 -1.55 16.59
C ALA A 82 -18.26 -2.74 16.14
N GLY A 83 -19.42 -2.50 15.51
CA GLY A 83 -20.31 -3.53 14.99
C GLY A 83 -19.80 -4.27 13.75
N LYS A 84 -18.84 -3.70 13.00
CA LYS A 84 -18.19 -4.41 11.88
C LYS A 84 -17.19 -5.48 12.34
N ILE A 85 -16.85 -5.51 13.63
CA ILE A 85 -15.87 -6.42 14.19
C ILE A 85 -16.53 -7.27 15.27
N GLU A 86 -16.32 -8.59 15.20
CA GLU A 86 -16.90 -9.54 16.15
C GLU A 86 -16.58 -9.17 17.60
N ALA A 87 -17.60 -9.27 18.47
CA ALA A 87 -17.48 -8.90 19.87
C ALA A 87 -16.41 -9.74 20.63
N SER A 88 -16.21 -10.99 20.24
CA SER A 88 -15.16 -11.88 20.77
C SER A 88 -13.76 -11.32 20.48
N ALA A 89 -13.51 -10.91 19.23
CA ALA A 89 -12.26 -10.30 18.81
C ALA A 89 -12.01 -8.97 19.55
N ARG A 90 -13.03 -8.13 19.67
CA ARG A 90 -12.95 -6.88 20.46
C ARG A 90 -12.65 -7.13 21.93
N ALA A 91 -13.24 -8.18 22.52
CA ALA A 91 -12.97 -8.54 23.92
C ALA A 91 -11.51 -8.98 24.14
N GLU A 92 -10.89 -9.64 23.15
CA GLU A 92 -9.48 -10.01 23.20
C GLU A 92 -8.56 -8.78 23.20
N LEU A 93 -8.81 -7.81 22.31
CA LEU A 93 -8.09 -6.53 22.33
C LEU A 93 -8.32 -5.79 23.66
N ALA A 94 -9.55 -5.74 24.17
CA ALA A 94 -9.86 -5.08 25.43
C ALA A 94 -9.13 -5.73 26.62
N ALA A 95 -8.99 -7.05 26.64
CA ALA A 95 -8.22 -7.77 27.66
C ALA A 95 -6.72 -7.43 27.57
N TRP A 96 -6.18 -7.39 26.35
CA TRP A 96 -4.79 -7.00 26.12
C TRP A 96 -4.53 -5.55 26.56
N ILE A 97 -5.38 -4.59 26.18
CA ILE A 97 -5.24 -3.17 26.54
C ILE A 97 -5.20 -2.99 28.07
N ARG A 98 -6.05 -3.71 28.82
CA ARG A 98 -6.08 -3.65 30.29
C ARG A 98 -4.79 -4.16 30.93
N ALA A 99 -4.20 -5.20 30.35
CA ALA A 99 -2.94 -5.78 30.83
C ALA A 99 -1.71 -4.98 30.35
N HIS A 100 -1.85 -4.22 29.26
CA HIS A 100 -0.73 -3.56 28.60
C HIS A 100 -0.38 -2.23 29.27
N ALA A 101 0.85 -2.09 29.78
CA ALA A 101 1.24 -0.91 30.54
C ALA A 101 1.57 0.33 29.67
N SER A 102 1.99 0.15 28.41
CA SER A 102 2.64 1.23 27.63
C SER A 102 1.71 2.30 27.08
N PHE A 103 0.40 2.05 26.99
CA PHE A 103 -0.57 3.09 26.60
C PHE A 103 -1.00 3.91 27.82
N ASP A 104 -1.16 5.21 27.62
CA ASP A 104 -1.63 6.12 28.65
C ASP A 104 -3.13 5.90 28.97
N ALA A 105 -3.62 6.55 30.02
CA ALA A 105 -4.97 6.33 30.52
C ALA A 105 -6.07 6.78 29.55
N SER A 106 -5.85 7.87 28.80
CA SER A 106 -6.82 8.44 27.88
C SER A 106 -7.01 7.56 26.64
N LEU A 107 -5.91 7.09 26.05
CA LEU A 107 -5.90 6.19 24.90
C LEU A 107 -6.53 4.86 25.27
N LYS A 108 -6.17 4.31 26.45
CA LYS A 108 -6.82 3.11 26.99
C LYS A 108 -8.31 3.30 27.15
N SER A 109 -8.74 4.42 27.73
CA SER A 109 -10.17 4.71 27.93
C SER A 109 -10.90 4.79 26.59
N SER A 110 -10.31 5.45 25.60
CA SER A 110 -10.91 5.61 24.25
C SER A 110 -11.01 4.27 23.52
N LEU A 111 -9.94 3.47 23.51
CA LEU A 111 -9.93 2.15 22.90
C LEU A 111 -10.88 1.18 23.60
N LEU A 112 -10.95 1.18 24.94
CA LEU A 112 -11.88 0.34 25.69
C LEU A 112 -13.33 0.76 25.46
N ALA A 113 -13.62 2.06 25.43
CA ALA A 113 -14.96 2.56 25.14
C ALA A 113 -15.42 2.14 23.73
N TRP A 114 -14.52 2.10 22.75
CA TRP A 114 -14.83 1.58 21.42
C TRP A 114 -14.97 0.05 21.41
N CYS A 115 -14.05 -0.69 22.04
CA CYS A 115 -14.11 -2.15 22.10
C CYS A 115 -15.37 -2.67 22.79
N GLU A 116 -15.89 -1.93 23.79
CA GLU A 116 -17.02 -2.33 24.64
C GLU A 116 -18.29 -1.55 24.33
N GLY A 117 -18.23 -0.66 23.34
CA GLY A 117 -19.32 0.18 22.91
C GLY A 117 -20.38 -0.55 22.10
N GLU A 118 -21.42 0.21 21.74
CA GLU A 118 -22.46 -0.19 20.80
C GLU A 118 -21.92 -0.31 19.36
N ASP A 119 -22.69 -0.95 18.48
CA ASP A 119 -22.27 -1.26 17.11
C ASP A 119 -21.88 -0.01 16.27
N SER A 120 -22.43 1.15 16.61
CA SER A 120 -22.15 2.46 16.00
C SER A 120 -20.90 3.15 16.53
N ALA A 121 -20.25 2.65 17.58
CA ALA A 121 -19.10 3.30 18.18
C ALA A 121 -17.92 3.38 17.20
N THR A 122 -17.28 4.56 17.13
CA THR A 122 -16.08 4.83 16.33
C THR A 122 -15.04 5.56 17.17
N LEU A 123 -13.76 5.39 16.82
CA LEU A 123 -12.67 6.16 17.41
C LEU A 123 -12.67 7.60 16.87
N SER A 124 -12.21 8.55 17.69
CA SER A 124 -12.07 9.94 17.26
C SER A 124 -11.03 10.11 16.16
N VAL A 125 -11.10 11.23 15.45
CA VAL A 125 -10.18 11.54 14.33
C VAL A 125 -8.73 11.51 14.79
N ASP A 126 -8.42 12.12 15.95
CA ASP A 126 -7.06 12.21 16.48
C ASP A 126 -6.52 10.86 16.96
N VAL A 127 -7.37 10.05 17.61
CA VAL A 127 -6.99 8.69 18.01
C VAL A 127 -6.70 7.83 16.78
N ARG A 128 -7.54 7.90 15.74
CA ARG A 128 -7.29 7.20 14.46
C ARG A 128 -5.99 7.68 13.79
N ALA A 129 -5.74 8.99 13.80
CA ALA A 129 -4.52 9.57 13.26
C ALA A 129 -3.25 9.05 13.96
N GLY A 130 -3.27 8.97 15.29
CA GLY A 130 -2.15 8.39 16.06
C GLY A 130 -2.00 6.89 15.90
N LEU A 131 -3.11 6.15 15.83
CA LEU A 131 -3.09 4.71 15.62
C LEU A 131 -2.66 4.32 14.20
N ALA A 132 -2.75 5.24 13.22
CA ALA A 132 -2.30 4.99 11.86
C ALA A 132 -0.82 4.57 11.79
N LEU A 133 0.02 5.06 12.71
CA LEU A 133 1.45 4.69 12.81
C LEU A 133 1.68 3.21 13.18
N PHE A 134 0.64 2.51 13.63
CA PHE A 134 0.73 1.09 13.96
C PHE A 134 0.20 0.18 12.86
N ILE A 135 -0.43 0.72 11.81
CA ILE A 135 -1.18 -0.08 10.82
C ILE A 135 -0.31 -1.18 10.19
N PRO A 136 0.87 -0.93 9.60
CA PRO A 136 1.75 -1.96 9.04
C PRO A 136 2.21 -2.99 10.06
N THR A 137 2.50 -2.55 11.29
CA THR A 137 2.90 -3.51 12.34
C THR A 137 1.72 -4.40 12.73
N CYS A 138 0.53 -3.84 12.85
CA CYS A 138 -0.69 -4.61 13.12
C CYS A 138 -1.03 -5.55 11.97
N ALA A 139 -0.97 -5.06 10.73
CA ALA A 139 -1.19 -5.83 9.51
C ALA A 139 -0.21 -7.00 9.40
N GLU A 140 1.07 -6.78 9.68
CA GLU A 140 2.09 -7.85 9.67
C GLU A 140 1.80 -8.91 10.75
N VAL A 141 1.38 -8.50 11.95
CA VAL A 141 1.04 -9.42 13.04
C VAL A 141 -0.26 -10.18 12.76
N ALA A 142 -1.26 -9.52 12.20
CA ALA A 142 -2.52 -10.13 11.76
C ALA A 142 -2.27 -11.14 10.63
N ALA A 143 -1.47 -10.77 9.63
CA ALA A 143 -1.14 -11.61 8.49
C ALA A 143 -0.41 -12.90 8.88
N LYS A 144 0.42 -12.87 9.94
CA LYS A 144 1.06 -14.08 10.50
C LYS A 144 0.05 -15.06 11.11
N GLY A 145 -1.15 -14.59 11.44
CA GLY A 145 -2.29 -15.40 11.87
C GLY A 145 -3.30 -15.68 10.75
N ASP A 146 -2.92 -15.48 9.48
CA ASP A 146 -3.79 -15.66 8.32
C ASP A 146 -5.04 -14.76 8.34
N ILE A 147 -4.90 -13.54 8.88
CA ILE A 147 -5.95 -12.53 9.00
C ILE A 147 -5.57 -11.28 8.21
N TYR A 148 -6.56 -10.65 7.57
CA TYR A 148 -6.44 -9.33 6.97
C TYR A 148 -7.59 -8.42 7.38
N VAL A 149 -7.40 -7.12 7.22
CA VAL A 149 -8.34 -6.10 7.68
C VAL A 149 -8.70 -5.17 6.52
N THR A 150 -9.98 -4.85 6.40
CA THR A 150 -10.47 -3.82 5.49
C THR A 150 -11.49 -2.94 6.21
N VAL A 151 -11.98 -1.90 5.53
CA VAL A 151 -13.03 -1.01 6.07
C VAL A 151 -14.33 -1.75 6.39
N ASP A 152 -14.49 -2.98 5.89
CA ASP A 152 -15.65 -3.83 6.10
C ASP A 152 -15.51 -4.81 7.25
N GLY A 153 -14.32 -4.94 7.84
CA GLY A 153 -14.10 -5.75 9.03
C GLY A 153 -12.79 -6.54 8.98
N ILE A 154 -12.79 -7.67 9.68
CA ILE A 154 -11.66 -8.58 9.80
C ILE A 154 -12.04 -9.88 9.10
N PHE A 155 -11.13 -10.38 8.27
CA PHE A 155 -11.35 -11.54 7.42
C PHE A 155 -10.20 -12.52 7.54
N SER A 156 -10.48 -13.81 7.41
CA SER A 156 -9.46 -14.84 7.26
C SER A 156 -8.99 -14.92 5.82
N VAL A 157 -7.73 -15.31 5.58
CA VAL A 157 -7.19 -15.58 4.23
C VAL A 157 -8.06 -16.58 3.43
N SER A 158 -8.82 -17.45 4.10
CA SER A 158 -9.73 -18.39 3.42
C SER A 158 -10.97 -17.73 2.81
N GLU A 159 -11.31 -16.52 3.26
CA GLU A 159 -12.41 -15.71 2.76
C GLU A 159 -11.99 -14.82 1.60
N LEU A 160 -10.68 -14.67 1.37
CA LEU A 160 -10.19 -14.05 0.16
C LEU A 160 -10.70 -14.89 -1.02
N GLU A 161 -11.55 -14.30 -1.86
CA GLU A 161 -12.15 -15.01 -2.99
C GLU A 161 -11.03 -15.69 -3.79
N ALA A 162 -11.30 -16.92 -4.27
CA ALA A 162 -10.36 -17.66 -5.09
C ALA A 162 -10.13 -16.91 -6.40
N ALA A 163 -9.21 -15.96 -6.36
CA ALA A 163 -8.84 -15.17 -7.51
C ALA A 163 -8.18 -16.09 -8.54
N VAL A 164 -8.37 -15.76 -9.80
CA VAL A 164 -7.90 -16.59 -10.91
C VAL A 164 -6.99 -15.79 -11.82
N VAL A 165 -6.05 -16.48 -12.45
CA VAL A 165 -5.11 -15.93 -13.42
C VAL A 165 -5.08 -16.83 -14.66
N LEU A 166 -4.61 -16.30 -15.79
CA LEU A 166 -4.33 -17.17 -16.93
C LEU A 166 -3.17 -18.11 -16.61
N SER A 167 -3.18 -19.31 -17.20
CA SER A 167 -2.01 -20.19 -17.20
C SER A 167 -0.84 -19.52 -17.90
N SER A 168 0.39 -19.83 -17.51
CA SER A 168 1.61 -19.27 -18.13
C SER A 168 1.62 -19.40 -19.66
N SER A 169 1.13 -20.52 -20.20
CA SER A 169 1.02 -20.70 -21.65
C SER A 169 0.06 -19.71 -22.33
N PHE A 170 -1.04 -19.36 -21.67
CA PHE A 170 -2.03 -18.43 -22.18
C PHE A 170 -1.59 -16.98 -21.95
N GLN A 171 -0.93 -16.70 -20.83
CA GLN A 171 -0.23 -15.43 -20.59
C GLN A 171 0.75 -15.13 -21.73
N SER A 172 1.68 -16.03 -22.04
CA SER A 172 2.64 -15.83 -23.14
C SER A 172 1.97 -15.67 -24.51
N THR A 173 0.87 -16.40 -24.75
CA THR A 173 0.09 -16.26 -25.99
C THR A 173 -0.55 -14.88 -26.08
N LEU A 174 -1.09 -14.38 -24.97
CA LEU A 174 -1.72 -13.06 -24.91
C LEU A 174 -0.69 -11.93 -25.02
N SER A 175 0.46 -12.03 -24.35
CA SER A 175 1.57 -11.08 -24.51
C SER A 175 2.03 -11.00 -25.97
N THR A 176 2.14 -12.15 -26.64
CA THR A 176 2.50 -12.20 -28.08
C THR A 176 1.46 -11.50 -28.95
N PHE A 177 0.17 -11.68 -28.63
CA PHE A 177 -0.91 -10.99 -29.32
C PHE A 177 -0.84 -9.47 -29.13
N LEU A 178 -0.58 -9.01 -27.91
CA LEU A 178 -0.48 -7.58 -27.56
C LEU A 178 0.70 -6.89 -28.25
N SER A 179 1.83 -7.58 -28.40
CA SER A 179 2.97 -7.06 -29.17
C SER A 179 2.80 -7.16 -30.69
N GLY A 180 1.74 -7.83 -31.18
CA GLY A 180 1.44 -7.97 -32.59
C GLY A 180 0.78 -6.71 -33.18
N SER A 181 0.70 -6.63 -34.52
CA SER A 181 0.15 -5.47 -35.23
C SER A 181 -1.30 -5.15 -34.85
N VAL A 182 -2.09 -6.16 -34.51
CA VAL A 182 -3.46 -5.97 -34.04
C VAL A 182 -3.50 -5.48 -32.60
N GLY A 183 -2.62 -6.01 -31.74
CA GLY A 183 -2.57 -5.67 -30.31
C GLY A 183 -2.16 -4.23 -30.05
N VAL A 184 -1.21 -3.70 -30.83
CA VAL A 184 -0.74 -2.31 -30.69
C VAL A 184 -1.76 -1.26 -31.15
N GLU A 185 -2.73 -1.66 -31.98
CA GLU A 185 -3.81 -0.80 -32.47
C GLU A 185 -5.10 -0.90 -31.62
N LEU A 186 -5.09 -1.72 -30.57
CA LEU A 186 -6.24 -1.81 -29.67
C LEU A 186 -6.47 -0.47 -28.96
N ASP A 187 -7.75 -0.23 -28.66
CA ASP A 187 -8.14 0.82 -27.73
C ASP A 187 -7.43 0.64 -26.38
N ALA A 188 -7.05 1.76 -25.75
CA ALA A 188 -6.22 1.78 -24.55
C ALA A 188 -6.84 0.99 -23.40
N ASP A 189 -8.15 1.02 -23.22
CA ASP A 189 -8.83 0.29 -22.15
C ASP A 189 -8.72 -1.22 -22.39
N ILE A 190 -8.95 -1.65 -23.64
CA ILE A 190 -8.87 -3.06 -24.03
C ILE A 190 -7.44 -3.57 -23.88
N LYS A 191 -6.47 -2.76 -24.32
CA LYS A 191 -5.05 -3.07 -24.22
C LYS A 191 -4.63 -3.21 -22.76
N ALA A 192 -5.02 -2.27 -21.88
CA ALA A 192 -4.73 -2.33 -20.46
C ALA A 192 -5.32 -3.58 -19.79
N GLY A 193 -6.60 -3.88 -20.03
CA GLY A 193 -7.24 -5.06 -19.46
C GLY A 193 -6.60 -6.38 -19.90
N LEU A 194 -6.21 -6.49 -21.17
CA LEU A 194 -5.49 -7.65 -21.69
C LEU A 194 -4.05 -7.72 -21.19
N SER A 195 -3.36 -6.58 -21.04
CA SER A 195 -1.99 -6.50 -20.52
C SER A 195 -1.93 -6.95 -19.06
N LEU A 196 -2.89 -6.54 -18.21
CA LEU A 196 -3.01 -7.05 -16.84
C LEU A 196 -3.18 -8.58 -16.84
N CYS A 197 -4.12 -9.07 -17.66
CA CYS A 197 -4.43 -10.49 -17.77
C CYS A 197 -3.21 -11.30 -18.25
N ALA A 198 -2.44 -10.75 -19.19
CA ALA A 198 -1.20 -11.32 -19.71
C ALA A 198 -0.07 -11.31 -18.68
N GLY A 199 0.00 -10.27 -17.84
CA GLY A 199 0.95 -10.14 -16.73
C GLY A 199 0.62 -10.98 -15.51
N GLY A 200 -0.46 -11.78 -15.55
CA GLY A 200 -0.87 -12.63 -14.42
C GLY A 200 -1.58 -11.89 -13.28
N GLY A 201 -2.12 -10.70 -13.54
CA GLY A 201 -2.93 -9.96 -12.57
C GLY A 201 -4.36 -10.49 -12.41
N VAL A 202 -5.04 -10.01 -11.38
CA VAL A 202 -6.42 -10.42 -11.08
C VAL A 202 -7.41 -9.37 -11.56
N VAL A 203 -8.63 -9.79 -11.90
CA VAL A 203 -9.65 -8.84 -12.42
C VAL A 203 -9.96 -7.70 -11.45
N ALA A 204 -9.87 -7.94 -10.14
CA ALA A 204 -10.08 -6.92 -9.10
C ALA A 204 -9.06 -5.77 -9.17
N ASP A 205 -7.92 -5.96 -9.86
CA ASP A 205 -6.94 -4.89 -10.04
C ASP A 205 -7.34 -3.87 -11.12
N LEU A 206 -8.34 -4.19 -11.96
CA LEU A 206 -8.82 -3.27 -12.99
C LEU A 206 -9.80 -2.25 -12.43
N ALA A 207 -9.76 -1.05 -13.01
CA ALA A 207 -10.86 -0.12 -12.90
C ALA A 207 -12.13 -0.69 -13.56
N SER A 208 -13.28 -0.44 -12.94
CA SER A 208 -14.55 -1.09 -13.31
C SER A 208 -15.03 -0.78 -14.74
N ASP A 209 -14.67 0.38 -15.27
CA ASP A 209 -14.94 0.80 -16.64
C ASP A 209 -14.08 0.03 -17.64
N ILE A 210 -12.81 -0.22 -17.33
CA ILE A 210 -11.91 -1.06 -18.14
C ILE A 210 -12.44 -2.50 -18.21
N GLU A 211 -12.87 -3.05 -17.07
CA GLU A 211 -13.51 -4.37 -17.02
C GLU A 211 -14.76 -4.43 -17.92
N ALA A 212 -15.61 -3.40 -17.88
CA ALA A 212 -16.80 -3.31 -18.69
C ALA A 212 -16.48 -3.19 -20.19
N SER A 213 -15.54 -2.32 -20.57
CA SER A 213 -15.04 -2.15 -21.94
C SER A 213 -14.50 -3.48 -22.49
N LEU A 214 -13.68 -4.19 -21.70
CA LEU A 214 -13.13 -5.48 -22.10
C LEU A 214 -14.21 -6.55 -22.29
N LYS A 215 -15.21 -6.62 -21.42
CA LYS A 215 -16.37 -7.53 -21.57
C LYS A 215 -17.15 -7.27 -22.85
N VAL A 216 -17.35 -6.00 -23.20
CA VAL A 216 -18.03 -5.59 -24.44
C VAL A 216 -17.22 -6.01 -25.66
N TRP A 217 -15.92 -5.68 -25.69
CA TRP A 217 -15.05 -6.04 -26.80
C TRP A 217 -14.96 -7.55 -27.01
N LEU A 218 -14.77 -8.32 -25.93
CA LEU A 218 -14.74 -9.79 -25.98
C LEU A 218 -16.04 -10.35 -26.56
N SER A 219 -17.20 -9.73 -26.30
CA SER A 219 -18.48 -10.18 -26.85
C SER A 219 -18.72 -9.73 -28.29
N GLY A 220 -17.98 -8.73 -28.77
CA GLY A 220 -18.07 -8.17 -30.10
C GLY A 220 -17.46 -9.03 -31.20
N SER A 221 -17.78 -8.69 -32.46
CA SER A 221 -17.18 -9.29 -33.66
C SER A 221 -15.76 -8.81 -33.94
N GLU A 222 -15.34 -7.72 -33.28
CA GLU A 222 -14.01 -7.12 -33.41
C GLU A 222 -12.94 -7.89 -32.62
N CYS A 223 -13.35 -8.75 -31.68
CA CYS A 223 -12.44 -9.59 -30.92
C CYS A 223 -11.76 -10.62 -31.86
N SER A 224 -10.45 -10.46 -32.01
CA SER A 224 -9.60 -11.28 -32.87
C SER A 224 -8.86 -12.39 -32.11
N LEU A 225 -9.12 -12.55 -30.82
CA LEU A 225 -8.55 -13.63 -30.02
C LEU A 225 -9.04 -14.99 -30.52
N SER A 226 -8.20 -16.02 -30.38
CA SER A 226 -8.62 -17.40 -30.62
C SER A 226 -9.76 -17.79 -29.67
N ALA A 227 -10.64 -18.69 -30.11
CA ALA A 227 -11.82 -19.08 -29.31
C ALA A 227 -11.45 -19.58 -27.91
N SER A 228 -10.33 -20.31 -27.77
CA SER A 228 -9.82 -20.79 -26.48
C SER A 228 -9.30 -19.65 -25.60
N LEU A 229 -8.55 -18.71 -26.17
CA LEU A 229 -8.00 -17.58 -25.41
C LEU A 229 -9.12 -16.63 -24.97
N LYS A 230 -10.07 -16.31 -25.87
CA LYS A 230 -11.27 -15.55 -25.55
C LYS A 230 -12.07 -16.19 -24.42
N ALA A 231 -12.28 -17.50 -24.44
CA ALA A 231 -12.98 -18.21 -23.37
C ALA A 231 -12.25 -18.12 -22.03
N ALA A 232 -10.92 -18.21 -22.03
CA ALA A 232 -10.12 -18.09 -20.81
C ALA A 232 -10.11 -16.66 -20.25
N VAL A 233 -10.00 -15.62 -21.09
CA VAL A 233 -10.08 -14.21 -20.64
C VAL A 233 -11.48 -13.90 -20.07
N LEU A 234 -12.55 -14.40 -20.70
CA LEU A 234 -13.90 -14.27 -20.14
C LEU A 234 -14.04 -14.99 -18.79
N ALA A 235 -13.47 -16.19 -18.66
CA ALA A 235 -13.49 -16.92 -17.40
C ALA A 235 -12.67 -16.22 -16.31
N TRP A 236 -11.55 -15.59 -16.66
CA TRP A 236 -10.77 -14.73 -15.78
C TRP A 236 -11.60 -13.53 -15.28
N LEU A 237 -12.30 -12.83 -16.19
CA LEU A 237 -13.22 -11.72 -15.86
C LEU A 237 -14.41 -12.13 -14.98
N GLU A 238 -14.74 -13.41 -14.95
CA GLU A 238 -15.83 -13.96 -14.15
C GLU A 238 -15.35 -14.66 -12.87
N GLY A 239 -14.04 -14.70 -12.61
CA GLY A 239 -13.48 -15.41 -11.45
C GLY A 239 -13.58 -16.94 -11.53
N LYS A 240 -13.70 -17.52 -12.73
CA LYS A 240 -14.01 -18.95 -12.92
C LYS A 240 -12.79 -19.77 -13.33
N ALA A 241 -12.34 -20.64 -12.42
CA ALA A 241 -11.24 -21.58 -12.67
C ALA A 241 -11.63 -22.82 -13.51
N SER A 242 -12.91 -23.01 -13.85
CA SER A 242 -13.38 -24.21 -14.54
C SER A 242 -13.05 -24.28 -16.03
N VAL A 243 -12.43 -23.22 -16.60
CA VAL A 243 -12.11 -23.12 -18.02
C VAL A 243 -10.64 -23.43 -18.26
N SER A 244 -10.37 -24.22 -19.30
CA SER A 244 -9.00 -24.56 -19.69
C SER A 244 -8.17 -23.31 -19.93
N GLY A 245 -7.02 -23.22 -19.27
CA GLY A 245 -6.11 -22.08 -19.37
C GLY A 245 -6.31 -21.00 -18.30
N VAL A 246 -7.20 -21.23 -17.32
CA VAL A 246 -7.35 -20.42 -16.10
C VAL A 246 -6.92 -21.25 -14.89
N VAL A 247 -6.21 -20.62 -13.96
CA VAL A 247 -5.64 -21.26 -12.76
C VAL A 247 -6.04 -20.45 -11.53
N THR A 248 -6.40 -21.12 -10.45
CA THR A 248 -6.62 -20.46 -9.14
C THR A 248 -5.29 -20.02 -8.56
N ILE A 249 -5.27 -18.82 -8.02
CA ILE A 249 -4.13 -18.34 -7.25
C ILE A 249 -3.99 -19.23 -6.02
N GLY A 250 -2.75 -19.58 -5.70
CA GLY A 250 -2.43 -20.37 -4.51
C GLY A 250 -2.64 -19.58 -3.23
N THR A 251 -1.97 -20.01 -2.17
CA THR A 251 -1.94 -19.25 -0.90
C THR A 251 -1.27 -17.90 -1.10
N VAL A 252 -1.89 -16.84 -0.57
CA VAL A 252 -1.28 -15.50 -0.52
C VAL A 252 -0.18 -15.50 0.55
N PRO A 253 1.07 -15.11 0.20
CA PRO A 253 2.13 -14.95 1.19
C PRO A 253 1.79 -13.93 2.28
N THR A 254 2.42 -14.04 3.46
CA THR A 254 2.19 -13.11 4.58
C THR A 254 2.40 -11.65 4.19
N ALA A 255 3.44 -11.30 3.43
CA ALA A 255 3.66 -9.91 3.03
C ALA A 255 2.61 -9.43 2.00
N GLY A 256 2.04 -10.34 1.22
CA GLY A 256 0.87 -10.09 0.39
C GLY A 256 -0.34 -9.69 1.21
N LEU A 257 -0.62 -10.47 2.25
CA LEU A 257 -1.76 -10.22 3.14
C LEU A 257 -1.59 -8.92 3.96
N THR A 258 -0.35 -8.62 4.37
CA THR A 258 0.01 -7.30 4.92
C THR A 258 -0.26 -6.20 3.91
N THR A 259 0.16 -6.37 2.66
CA THR A 259 -0.02 -5.37 1.59
C THR A 259 -1.49 -5.07 1.33
N VAL A 260 -2.35 -6.10 1.30
CA VAL A 260 -3.80 -5.95 1.16
C VAL A 260 -4.38 -5.13 2.32
N SER A 261 -4.02 -5.47 3.56
CA SER A 261 -4.57 -4.77 4.74
C SER A 261 -4.12 -3.31 4.81
N VAL A 262 -2.83 -3.07 4.59
CA VAL A 262 -2.29 -1.69 4.57
C VAL A 262 -2.78 -0.92 3.36
N GLY A 263 -2.93 -1.56 2.19
CA GLY A 263 -3.53 -0.96 1.00
C GLY A 263 -4.97 -0.50 1.26
N ALA A 264 -5.78 -1.33 1.91
CA ALA A 264 -7.12 -0.95 2.35
C ALA A 264 -7.08 0.25 3.32
N ALA A 265 -6.06 0.33 4.18
CA ALA A 265 -5.87 1.47 5.07
C ALA A 265 -5.47 2.76 4.38
N ILE A 266 -4.54 2.68 3.44
CA ILE A 266 -4.14 3.83 2.63
C ILE A 266 -5.32 4.33 1.81
N ASN A 267 -6.08 3.42 1.18
CA ASN A 267 -7.29 3.75 0.45
C ASN A 267 -8.33 4.43 1.37
N ALA A 268 -8.50 3.95 2.61
CA ALA A 268 -9.42 4.56 3.58
C ALA A 268 -8.98 5.95 4.08
N LEU A 269 -7.70 6.31 3.94
CA LEU A 269 -7.14 7.58 4.37
C LEU A 269 -7.22 8.68 3.29
N VAL A 270 -7.61 8.32 2.07
CA VAL A 270 -7.84 9.24 0.95
C VAL A 270 -9.27 9.07 0.45
N GLU A 271 -10.02 10.16 0.33
CA GLU A 271 -11.36 10.13 -0.24
C GLU A 271 -11.32 9.71 -1.71
N THR A 272 -12.44 9.22 -2.25
CA THR A 272 -12.57 8.87 -3.67
C THR A 272 -12.28 10.06 -4.61
N SER A 273 -12.42 11.28 -4.11
CA SER A 273 -12.06 12.52 -4.81
C SER A 273 -10.55 12.70 -4.99
N GLY A 274 -9.73 11.99 -4.21
CA GLY A 274 -8.29 12.16 -4.08
C GLY A 274 -7.87 13.12 -2.96
N ALA A 275 -8.80 13.65 -2.15
CA ALA A 275 -8.45 14.47 -0.98
C ALA A 275 -8.07 13.60 0.23
N LEU A 276 -7.14 14.05 1.08
CA LEU A 276 -6.88 13.35 2.35
C LEU A 276 -8.10 13.44 3.27
N THR A 277 -8.41 12.36 3.98
CA THR A 277 -9.44 12.36 5.04
C THR A 277 -9.02 13.19 6.25
N ALA A 278 -9.97 13.54 7.12
CA ALA A 278 -9.67 14.29 8.35
C ALA A 278 -8.61 13.63 9.24
N SER A 279 -8.58 12.30 9.34
CA SER A 279 -7.56 11.59 10.12
C SER A 279 -6.16 11.68 9.49
N ALA A 280 -6.06 11.53 8.16
CA ALA A 280 -4.79 11.73 7.46
C ALA A 280 -4.31 13.19 7.54
N GLN A 281 -5.22 14.16 7.43
CA GLN A 281 -4.93 15.59 7.62
C GLN A 281 -4.45 15.89 9.05
N ALA A 282 -5.08 15.31 10.07
CA ALA A 282 -4.69 15.48 11.46
C ALA A 282 -3.29 14.89 11.73
N TYR A 283 -3.02 13.68 11.22
CA TYR A 283 -1.69 13.07 11.30
C TYR A 283 -0.63 13.96 10.62
N LEU A 284 -0.85 14.37 9.37
CA LEU A 284 0.10 15.21 8.66
C LEU A 284 0.29 16.59 9.33
N SER A 285 -0.78 17.18 9.87
CA SER A 285 -0.70 18.43 10.63
C SER A 285 0.14 18.28 11.90
N ALA A 286 -0.02 17.19 12.64
CA ALA A 286 0.76 16.92 13.83
C ALA A 286 2.24 16.67 13.50
N PHE A 287 2.54 15.97 12.40
CA PHE A 287 3.89 15.81 11.89
C PHE A 287 4.53 17.16 11.54
N LEU A 288 3.85 18.04 10.79
CA LEU A 288 4.39 19.36 10.43
C LEU A 288 4.63 20.29 11.63
N LYS A 289 3.96 20.05 12.76
CA LYS A 289 4.20 20.77 14.03
C LYS A 289 5.36 20.18 14.84
N SER A 290 5.79 18.96 14.51
CA SER A 290 6.90 18.30 15.19
C SER A 290 8.25 18.86 14.77
N SER A 291 9.26 18.65 15.60
CA SER A 291 10.66 18.91 15.32
C SER A 291 11.22 18.10 14.14
N LEU A 292 10.57 16.99 13.76
CA LEU A 292 10.96 16.16 12.61
C LEU A 292 10.73 16.85 11.28
N ALA A 293 9.86 17.87 11.25
CA ALA A 293 9.54 18.65 10.06
C ALA A 293 10.40 19.91 9.88
N ALA A 294 11.42 20.12 10.73
CA ALA A 294 12.19 21.37 10.78
C ALA A 294 12.94 21.68 9.46
N ASP A 295 13.47 20.64 8.80
CA ASP A 295 14.33 20.77 7.62
C ASP A 295 13.59 20.48 6.29
N ILE A 296 12.25 20.52 6.29
CA ILE A 296 11.47 20.32 5.07
C ILE A 296 11.59 21.55 4.16
N GLU A 297 11.93 21.30 2.90
CA GLU A 297 12.05 22.33 1.86
C GLU A 297 10.71 23.08 1.65
N ALA A 298 10.80 24.36 1.28
CA ALA A 298 9.63 25.23 1.17
C ALA A 298 8.58 24.70 0.17
N ASP A 299 9.03 24.20 -0.98
CA ASP A 299 8.12 23.68 -2.01
C ASP A 299 7.40 22.41 -1.54
N VAL A 300 8.10 21.51 -0.84
CA VAL A 300 7.49 20.33 -0.22
C VAL A 300 6.46 20.75 0.83
N LYS A 301 6.81 21.70 1.69
CA LYS A 301 5.92 22.21 2.74
C LYS A 301 4.62 22.79 2.17
N VAL A 302 4.68 23.51 1.05
CA VAL A 302 3.48 24.02 0.35
C VAL A 302 2.55 22.88 -0.06
N VAL A 303 3.09 21.75 -0.53
CA VAL A 303 2.26 20.59 -0.90
C VAL A 303 1.66 19.92 0.33
N LEU A 304 2.43 19.75 1.41
CA LEU A 304 1.92 19.16 2.65
C LEU A 304 0.82 20.01 3.29
N GLU A 305 0.97 21.35 3.28
CA GLU A 305 -0.07 22.28 3.74
C GLU A 305 -1.33 22.24 2.84
N ALA A 306 -1.15 22.04 1.53
CA ALA A 306 -2.27 21.82 0.60
C ALA A 306 -3.03 20.53 0.93
N CYS A 307 -2.32 19.44 1.23
CA CYS A 307 -2.90 18.16 1.66
C CYS A 307 -3.71 18.31 2.94
N ILE A 308 -3.15 19.00 3.96
CA ILE A 308 -3.86 19.31 5.23
C ILE A 308 -5.13 20.13 4.97
N SER A 309 -5.12 21.01 3.97
CA SER A 309 -6.27 21.82 3.59
C SER A 309 -7.30 21.07 2.74
N GLY A 310 -7.14 19.76 2.53
CA GLY A 310 -8.04 18.93 1.72
C GLY A 310 -7.96 19.20 0.22
N LYS A 311 -6.84 19.76 -0.27
CA LYS A 311 -6.67 20.02 -1.70
C LYS A 311 -6.31 18.74 -2.46
N LEU A 312 -6.76 18.67 -3.71
CA LEU A 312 -6.43 17.59 -4.64
C LEU A 312 -5.02 17.77 -5.21
N ALA A 313 -4.36 16.67 -5.54
CA ALA A 313 -3.04 16.70 -6.15
C ALA A 313 -3.00 17.50 -7.47
N THR A 314 -4.06 17.43 -8.27
CA THR A 314 -4.23 18.21 -9.50
C THR A 314 -4.29 19.73 -9.30
N SER A 315 -4.56 20.19 -8.08
CA SER A 315 -4.60 21.63 -7.75
C SER A 315 -3.25 22.23 -7.37
N VAL A 316 -2.21 21.38 -7.27
CA VAL A 316 -0.83 21.75 -6.96
C VAL A 316 0.00 21.66 -8.25
N SER A 317 0.99 22.54 -8.42
CA SER A 317 1.84 22.56 -9.62
C SER A 317 2.62 21.24 -9.78
N ALA A 318 2.93 20.89 -11.04
CA ALA A 318 3.74 19.71 -11.35
C ALA A 318 5.11 19.75 -10.66
N ASP A 319 5.78 20.91 -10.64
CA ASP A 319 7.08 21.08 -9.99
C ASP A 319 7.01 20.82 -8.48
N ALA A 320 5.97 21.31 -7.80
CA ALA A 320 5.83 21.10 -6.36
C ALA A 320 5.47 19.64 -6.05
N ARG A 321 4.65 18.98 -6.89
CA ARG A 321 4.40 17.54 -6.79
C ARG A 321 5.68 16.72 -6.98
N ALA A 322 6.52 17.09 -7.94
CA ALA A 322 7.81 16.45 -8.14
C ALA A 322 8.73 16.66 -6.94
N ALA A 323 8.80 17.86 -6.38
CA ALA A 323 9.55 18.12 -5.15
C ALA A 323 9.08 17.23 -3.99
N LEU A 324 7.77 17.06 -3.81
CA LEU A 324 7.23 16.12 -2.82
C LEU A 324 7.67 14.68 -3.11
N ALA A 325 7.52 14.20 -4.35
CA ALA A 325 7.87 12.83 -4.72
C ALA A 325 9.36 12.53 -4.46
N VAL A 326 10.24 13.48 -4.79
CA VAL A 326 11.69 13.41 -4.53
C VAL A 326 12.00 13.41 -3.04
N TRP A 327 11.33 14.26 -2.27
CA TRP A 327 11.53 14.27 -0.82
C TRP A 327 11.07 12.94 -0.20
N LEU A 328 9.92 12.41 -0.59
CA LEU A 328 9.41 11.12 -0.10
C LEU A 328 10.34 9.95 -0.40
N SER A 329 11.01 9.95 -1.57
CA SER A 329 11.96 8.90 -1.97
C SER A 329 13.34 9.04 -1.32
N GLY A 330 13.65 10.20 -0.74
CA GLY A 330 14.95 10.48 -0.12
C GLY A 330 15.05 10.00 1.33
N ASP A 331 16.28 9.69 1.75
CA ASP A 331 16.62 9.32 3.14
C ASP A 331 16.34 10.44 4.16
N SER A 332 16.14 11.68 3.70
CA SER A 332 15.81 12.83 4.54
C SER A 332 14.33 12.87 4.96
N CYS A 333 13.46 12.06 4.34
CA CYS A 333 12.07 11.95 4.75
C CYS A 333 11.96 11.28 6.12
N GLN A 334 11.35 11.97 7.07
CA GLN A 334 11.14 11.47 8.44
C GLN A 334 9.68 11.06 8.70
N LEU A 335 8.86 10.94 7.64
CA LEU A 335 7.49 10.45 7.77
C LEU A 335 7.47 8.95 8.12
N GLY A 336 6.46 8.54 8.88
CA GLY A 336 6.12 7.12 8.99
C GLY A 336 5.79 6.54 7.61
N VAL A 337 6.11 5.27 7.41
CA VAL A 337 5.96 4.56 6.13
C VAL A 337 4.51 4.60 5.61
N GLU A 338 3.54 4.67 6.51
CA GLU A 338 2.10 4.75 6.26
C GLU A 338 1.73 6.10 5.66
N LEU A 339 2.20 7.19 6.25
CA LEU A 339 1.90 8.53 5.75
C LEU A 339 2.68 8.82 4.47
N LYS A 340 3.90 8.28 4.33
CA LYS A 340 4.63 8.25 3.06
C LYS A 340 3.82 7.54 1.97
N ALA A 341 3.27 6.35 2.25
CA ALA A 341 2.42 5.62 1.33
C ALA A 341 1.12 6.38 0.97
N VAL A 342 0.47 7.01 1.95
CA VAL A 342 -0.73 7.85 1.72
C VAL A 342 -0.41 9.03 0.79
N LEU A 343 0.75 9.67 0.93
CA LEU A 343 1.13 10.79 0.06
C LEU A 343 1.49 10.33 -1.36
N TYR A 344 2.11 9.15 -1.53
CA TYR A 344 2.28 8.55 -2.85
C TYR A 344 0.94 8.22 -3.51
N PHE A 345 0.00 7.65 -2.75
CA PHE A 345 -1.34 7.37 -3.25
C PHE A 345 -2.06 8.67 -3.63
N TRP A 346 -1.97 9.72 -2.80
CA TRP A 346 -2.52 11.04 -3.13
C TRP A 346 -1.90 11.63 -4.41
N LEU A 347 -0.58 11.53 -4.60
CA LEU A 347 0.11 11.99 -5.81
C LEU A 347 -0.40 11.26 -7.07
N SER A 348 -0.76 9.98 -6.95
CA SER A 348 -1.26 9.20 -8.09
C SER A 348 -2.57 9.76 -8.68
N PHE A 349 -3.35 10.55 -7.93
CA PHE A 349 -4.54 11.24 -8.46
C PHE A 349 -4.22 12.41 -9.38
N ALA A 350 -2.97 12.89 -9.42
CA ALA A 350 -2.55 13.95 -10.34
C ALA A 350 -2.05 13.44 -11.70
N LEU A 351 -2.13 12.13 -11.94
CA LEU A 351 -1.81 11.56 -13.23
C LEU A 351 -2.80 12.04 -14.28
N SER A 352 -2.32 12.90 -15.16
CA SER A 352 -3.06 13.41 -16.30
C SER A 352 -2.55 12.74 -17.58
N GLY A 353 -3.08 11.55 -17.87
CA GLY A 353 -2.76 10.78 -19.08
C GLY A 353 -1.70 9.70 -18.87
N ASP A 354 -1.38 8.99 -19.95
CA ASP A 354 -0.48 7.84 -19.94
C ASP A 354 0.96 8.27 -19.65
N VAL A 355 1.46 7.83 -18.49
CA VAL A 355 2.86 7.99 -18.10
C VAL A 355 3.63 6.82 -18.66
N THR A 356 4.47 7.11 -19.66
CA THR A 356 5.42 6.14 -20.19
C THR A 356 6.80 6.48 -19.64
N VAL A 357 7.44 5.51 -19.01
CA VAL A 357 8.83 5.62 -18.58
C VAL A 357 9.68 4.92 -19.63
N ASP A 358 10.65 5.64 -20.22
CA ASP A 358 11.52 5.06 -21.25
C ASP A 358 12.59 4.19 -20.56
N LEU A 359 12.43 2.87 -20.67
CA LEU A 359 13.27 1.88 -20.01
C LEU A 359 14.21 1.21 -21.00
N SER A 360 15.47 1.06 -20.62
CA SER A 360 16.42 0.24 -21.38
C SER A 360 16.07 -1.24 -21.25
N THR A 361 16.48 -2.05 -22.23
CA THR A 361 16.27 -3.51 -22.21
C THR A 361 16.84 -4.18 -20.96
N ASP A 362 17.97 -3.67 -20.45
CA ASP A 362 18.59 -4.18 -19.23
C ASP A 362 17.70 -3.93 -18.00
N ILE A 363 17.11 -2.74 -17.90
CA ILE A 363 16.19 -2.38 -16.80
C ILE A 363 14.89 -3.18 -16.88
N ILE A 364 14.36 -3.38 -18.10
CA ILE A 364 13.18 -4.24 -18.31
C ILE A 364 13.46 -5.64 -17.78
N THR A 365 14.61 -6.22 -18.13
CA THR A 365 15.00 -7.56 -17.67
C THR A 365 15.17 -7.62 -16.14
N GLU A 366 15.72 -6.57 -15.53
CA GLU A 366 15.83 -6.44 -14.07
C GLU A 366 14.45 -6.40 -13.40
N LEU A 367 13.52 -5.63 -13.95
CA LEU A 367 12.14 -5.52 -13.47
C LEU A 367 11.37 -6.84 -13.62
N GLU A 368 11.46 -7.51 -14.77
CA GLU A 368 10.86 -8.84 -14.96
C GLU A 368 11.39 -9.86 -13.95
N THR A 369 12.70 -9.82 -13.67
CA THR A 369 13.34 -10.68 -12.67
C THR A 369 12.88 -10.33 -11.26
N PHE A 370 12.71 -9.06 -10.94
CA PHE A 370 12.20 -8.61 -9.65
C PHE A 370 10.74 -9.01 -9.45
N ILE A 371 9.90 -8.84 -10.46
CA ILE A 371 8.49 -9.22 -10.44
C ILE A 371 8.36 -10.73 -10.21
N THR A 372 8.98 -11.53 -11.07
CA THR A 372 8.84 -13.00 -11.03
C THR A 372 9.63 -13.67 -9.92
N GLY A 373 10.73 -13.07 -9.47
CA GLY A 373 11.60 -13.63 -8.43
C GLY A 373 11.23 -13.19 -7.02
N THR A 374 10.98 -11.89 -6.84
CA THR A 374 10.77 -11.28 -5.52
C THR A 374 9.29 -11.08 -5.24
N ILE A 375 8.57 -10.36 -6.11
CA ILE A 375 7.17 -9.97 -5.85
C ILE A 375 6.26 -11.20 -5.82
N ASP A 376 6.32 -12.08 -6.82
CA ASP A 376 5.53 -13.32 -6.85
C ASP A 376 5.73 -14.19 -5.60
N THR A 377 6.96 -14.21 -5.09
CA THR A 377 7.32 -15.05 -3.93
C THR A 377 6.90 -14.41 -2.60
N LEU A 378 7.11 -13.10 -2.44
CA LEU A 378 6.96 -12.43 -1.14
C LEU A 378 5.61 -11.78 -0.96
N ILE A 379 5.01 -11.23 -2.01
CA ILE A 379 3.75 -10.49 -1.98
C ILE A 379 2.65 -11.30 -2.68
N GLY A 380 2.95 -11.85 -3.85
CA GLY A 380 2.00 -12.58 -4.67
C GLY A 380 1.55 -11.80 -5.91
N VAL A 381 0.53 -12.36 -6.56
CA VAL A 381 0.21 -12.08 -7.96
C VAL A 381 -0.52 -10.76 -8.22
N ASN A 382 -1.18 -10.15 -7.23
CA ASN A 382 -1.84 -8.85 -7.41
C ASN A 382 -0.83 -7.77 -7.83
N ILE A 383 0.20 -7.53 -7.00
CA ILE A 383 1.24 -6.54 -7.31
C ILE A 383 2.09 -6.95 -8.52
N SER A 384 2.29 -8.26 -8.74
CA SER A 384 2.99 -8.77 -9.92
C SER A 384 2.28 -8.40 -11.22
N GLY A 385 0.96 -8.59 -11.27
CA GLY A 385 0.14 -8.20 -12.42
C GLY A 385 0.14 -6.69 -12.64
N VAL A 386 -0.01 -5.91 -11.56
CA VAL A 386 0.04 -4.44 -11.59
C VAL A 386 1.37 -3.94 -12.17
N LEU A 387 2.50 -4.43 -11.67
CA LEU A 387 3.82 -4.05 -12.17
C LEU A 387 4.05 -4.52 -13.61
N SER A 388 3.54 -5.71 -13.97
CA SER A 388 3.61 -6.23 -15.35
C SER A 388 2.80 -5.38 -16.34
N LEU A 389 1.64 -4.87 -15.91
CA LEU A 389 0.82 -3.94 -16.69
C LEU A 389 1.59 -2.62 -16.93
N LEU A 390 2.17 -2.04 -15.89
CA LEU A 390 2.94 -0.79 -15.99
C LEU A 390 4.20 -0.97 -16.84
N LEU A 391 4.90 -2.10 -16.69
CA LEU A 391 6.05 -2.46 -17.52
C LEU A 391 5.67 -2.59 -19.01
N SER A 392 4.44 -2.99 -19.30
CA SER A 392 3.90 -3.05 -20.68
C SER A 392 3.56 -1.66 -21.26
N GLY A 393 3.75 -0.59 -20.48
CA GLY A 393 3.52 0.80 -20.88
C GLY A 393 2.06 1.24 -20.77
N GLU A 394 1.24 0.48 -20.04
CA GLU A 394 -0.16 0.85 -19.82
C GLU A 394 -0.30 1.85 -18.67
N SER A 395 -1.44 2.54 -18.66
CA SER A 395 -1.73 3.60 -17.70
C SER A 395 -1.98 3.08 -16.29
N LEU A 396 -1.46 3.77 -15.27
CA LEU A 396 -1.90 3.56 -13.88
C LEU A 396 -3.39 3.86 -13.71
N ALA A 397 -3.97 4.71 -14.56
CA ALA A 397 -5.40 5.03 -14.54
C ALA A 397 -6.30 3.82 -14.83
N SER A 398 -5.75 2.77 -15.46
CA SER A 398 -6.47 1.53 -15.76
C SER A 398 -6.64 0.62 -14.53
N LEU A 399 -5.97 0.95 -13.42
CA LEU A 399 -6.01 0.19 -12.17
C LEU A 399 -7.08 0.72 -11.21
N SER A 400 -7.61 -0.18 -10.40
CA SER A 400 -8.49 0.17 -9.27
C SER A 400 -7.75 1.06 -8.25
N LEU A 401 -8.53 1.79 -7.44
CA LEU A 401 -7.96 2.62 -6.37
C LEU A 401 -7.28 1.74 -5.31
N GLU A 402 -7.85 0.56 -5.07
CA GLU A 402 -7.33 -0.45 -4.17
C GLU A 402 -5.93 -0.90 -4.60
N SER A 403 -5.74 -1.30 -5.86
CA SER A 403 -4.43 -1.76 -6.35
C SER A 403 -3.38 -0.64 -6.38
N ARG A 404 -3.81 0.60 -6.64
CA ARG A 404 -2.93 1.78 -6.52
C ARG A 404 -2.52 2.04 -5.07
N ALA A 405 -3.43 1.86 -4.11
CA ALA A 405 -3.13 1.98 -2.69
C ALA A 405 -2.23 0.84 -2.20
N GLU A 406 -2.44 -0.39 -2.65
CA GLU A 406 -1.55 -1.53 -2.37
C GLU A 406 -0.15 -1.29 -2.94
N LEU A 407 -0.03 -0.82 -4.19
CA LEU A 407 1.25 -0.45 -4.78
C LEU A 407 1.94 0.66 -3.96
N SER A 408 1.17 1.66 -3.51
CA SER A 408 1.66 2.72 -2.62
C SER A 408 2.14 2.18 -1.27
N ALA A 409 1.49 1.15 -0.73
CA ALA A 409 1.90 0.47 0.50
C ALA A 409 3.27 -0.21 0.32
N VAL A 410 3.47 -0.88 -0.81
CA VAL A 410 4.73 -1.55 -1.15
C VAL A 410 5.87 -0.54 -1.24
N ILE A 411 5.74 0.50 -2.05
CA ILE A 411 6.81 1.51 -2.22
C ILE A 411 6.95 2.45 -1.00
N GLY A 412 5.91 2.58 -0.18
CA GLY A 412 6.00 3.29 1.09
C GLY A 412 6.81 2.54 2.14
N GLY A 413 7.08 1.24 1.92
CA GLY A 413 7.83 0.37 2.83
C GLY A 413 6.95 -0.39 3.83
N CYS A 414 5.63 -0.33 3.69
CA CYS A 414 4.69 -0.96 4.64
C CYS A 414 4.67 -2.49 4.53
N ALA A 415 5.03 -3.04 3.37
CA ALA A 415 5.03 -4.49 3.13
C ALA A 415 6.30 -5.20 3.65
N GLY A 416 7.31 -4.45 4.12
CA GLY A 416 8.59 -5.03 4.57
C GLY A 416 9.40 -5.70 3.46
N VAL A 417 9.15 -5.35 2.20
CA VAL A 417 9.87 -5.88 1.03
C VAL A 417 11.06 -4.98 0.73
N ASP A 418 12.24 -5.58 0.60
CA ASP A 418 13.46 -4.89 0.19
C ASP A 418 13.46 -4.68 -1.32
N ILE A 419 13.44 -3.42 -1.76
CA ILE A 419 13.38 -3.02 -3.16
C ILE A 419 14.65 -2.23 -3.45
N SER A 420 15.34 -2.56 -4.55
CA SER A 420 16.50 -1.78 -4.95
C SER A 420 16.09 -0.35 -5.27
N SER A 421 16.93 0.63 -4.94
CA SER A 421 16.62 2.04 -5.18
C SER A 421 16.34 2.36 -6.66
N SER A 422 16.94 1.62 -7.60
CA SER A 422 16.66 1.73 -9.04
C SER A 422 15.21 1.39 -9.36
N ILE A 423 14.72 0.26 -8.84
CA ILE A 423 13.34 -0.21 -9.06
C ILE A 423 12.36 0.67 -8.29
N GLU A 424 12.67 1.04 -7.04
CA GLU A 424 11.83 1.91 -6.23
C GLU A 424 11.56 3.24 -6.95
N ILE A 425 12.59 3.87 -7.52
CA ILE A 425 12.44 5.10 -8.31
C ILE A 425 11.49 4.88 -9.49
N ILE A 426 11.68 3.82 -10.29
CA ILE A 426 10.83 3.55 -11.47
C ILE A 426 9.36 3.39 -11.07
N VAL A 427 9.09 2.64 -9.99
CA VAL A 427 7.71 2.42 -9.51
C VAL A 427 7.11 3.71 -8.96
N ILE A 428 7.89 4.55 -8.28
CA ILE A 428 7.45 5.89 -7.85
C ILE A 428 7.11 6.76 -9.06
N GLU A 429 7.92 6.73 -10.12
CA GLU A 429 7.67 7.48 -11.34
C GLU A 429 6.39 7.02 -12.05
N TRP A 430 6.15 5.71 -12.16
CA TRP A 430 4.89 5.16 -12.67
C TRP A 430 3.69 5.55 -11.82
N LEU A 431 3.81 5.45 -10.50
CA LEU A 431 2.70 5.72 -9.58
C LEU A 431 2.34 7.21 -9.51
N THR A 432 3.34 8.10 -9.57
CA THR A 432 3.15 9.54 -9.30
C THR A 432 3.21 10.41 -10.55
N GLY A 433 3.79 9.89 -11.65
CA GLY A 433 4.09 10.64 -12.86
C GLY A 433 5.12 11.75 -12.67
N CYS A 434 5.86 11.74 -11.56
CA CYS A 434 6.84 12.75 -11.20
C CYS A 434 8.25 12.22 -11.42
N SER A 435 9.08 12.94 -12.17
CA SER A 435 10.48 12.53 -12.40
C SER A 435 11.32 12.64 -11.14
N ILE A 436 12.08 11.59 -10.84
CA ILE A 436 12.95 11.50 -9.67
C ILE A 436 14.41 11.53 -10.12
N PRO A 437 15.29 12.33 -9.49
CA PRO A 437 16.72 12.32 -9.80
C PRO A 437 17.34 10.92 -9.71
N GLY A 438 18.04 10.51 -10.76
CA GLY A 438 18.62 9.17 -10.86
C GLY A 438 17.70 8.13 -11.52
N GLY A 439 16.44 8.50 -11.79
CA GLY A 439 15.48 7.70 -12.56
C GLY A 439 15.63 7.86 -14.08
N PRO A 440 15.01 6.94 -14.85
CA PRO A 440 14.84 7.08 -16.30
C PRO A 440 13.98 8.31 -16.67
N SER A 441 14.00 8.71 -17.94
CA SER A 441 13.21 9.85 -18.39
C SER A 441 11.72 9.48 -18.53
N ILE A 442 10.85 10.30 -17.93
CA ILE A 442 9.41 10.20 -18.10
C ILE A 442 8.99 10.91 -19.39
N GLY A 443 8.26 10.21 -20.27
CA GLY A 443 7.55 10.78 -21.41
C GLY A 443 6.05 10.83 -21.15
N SER A 444 5.38 11.92 -21.53
CA SER A 444 3.92 11.93 -21.67
C SER A 444 3.56 11.24 -22.98
N GLY A 445 2.77 10.16 -22.91
CA GLY A 445 2.28 9.45 -24.08
C GLY A 445 1.59 10.42 -25.04
N SER A 446 2.24 10.73 -26.16
CA SER A 446 1.68 11.61 -27.17
C SER A 446 0.64 10.83 -27.96
N GLY A 447 -0.62 10.88 -27.53
CA GLY A 447 -1.75 10.52 -28.38
C GLY A 447 -1.61 11.28 -29.68
N SER A 448 -1.29 10.57 -30.76
CA SER A 448 -1.07 11.15 -32.07
C SER A 448 -2.42 11.66 -32.60
N SER A 449 -2.77 12.91 -32.27
CA SER A 449 -3.82 13.63 -32.96
C SER A 449 -3.30 13.99 -34.35
N SER A 450 -3.40 13.05 -35.30
CA SER A 450 -3.26 13.35 -36.71
C SER A 450 -4.46 14.20 -37.14
N GLY A 451 -4.38 15.50 -36.89
CA GLY A 451 -5.24 16.48 -37.50
C GLY A 451 -4.99 16.50 -39.00
N SER A 452 -5.80 15.78 -39.74
CA SER A 452 -5.91 15.92 -41.19
C SER A 452 -6.56 17.27 -41.50
N SER A 453 -5.74 18.28 -41.81
CA SER A 453 -6.19 19.51 -42.45
C SER A 453 -6.01 19.36 -43.96
N PHE A 454 -7.13 19.45 -44.69
CA PHE A 454 -7.17 19.72 -46.12
C PHE A 454 -6.71 21.13 -46.45
#